data_AF-A0A519E0F6-F1
#
_entry.id   AF-A0A519E0F6-F1
#
_cell.length_a   1.000
_cell.length_b   1.000
_cell.length_c   1.000
_cell.angle_alpha   90.00
_cell.angle_beta   90.00
_cell.angle_gamma   90.00
#
_symmetry.space_group_name_H-M   'P 1'
#
loop_
_entity.id
_entity.type
_entity.pdbx_description
1 polymer ?
#
loop_
_entity_poly.entity_id
_entity_poly.type
_entity_poly.pdbx_seq_one_letter_code
_entity_poly.pdbx_strand_id
1 'polypeptide(L)' 'PNLVEPTPFQRDNFRDLSTAFAKLLIPMDKGFAAIKKTTAIPEAQAVGLPVWKLGKTSAREAWAQIKPVFVKIATQMGVE' A
#
# COMPACT_ATOMS: atom_id res chain seq x y z
N PRO A 1 6.83 1.23 -1.37
CA PRO A 1 5.42 1.26 -1.85
C PRO A 1 4.97 2.70 -2.10
N ASN A 2 4.32 2.95 -3.24
CA ASN A 2 3.83 4.29 -3.60
C ASN A 2 2.45 4.55 -2.98
N LEU A 3 2.21 5.79 -2.54
CA LEU A 3 0.89 6.26 -2.14
C LEU A 3 0.03 6.44 -3.39
N VAL A 4 -1.14 5.80 -3.45
CA VAL A 4 -2.02 5.87 -4.61
C VAL A 4 -3.35 6.51 -4.23
N GLU A 5 -3.73 7.53 -5.00
CA GLU A 5 -5.05 8.16 -4.95
C GLU A 5 -5.88 7.69 -6.15
N PRO A 6 -7.18 7.38 -5.99
CA PRO A 6 -8.01 6.84 -7.06
C PRO A 6 -8.55 7.93 -8.02
N THR A 7 -7.69 8.85 -8.47
CA THR A 7 -8.07 9.86 -9.47
C THR A 7 -7.88 9.30 -10.89
N PRO A 8 -8.62 9.79 -11.92
CA PRO A 8 -8.39 9.40 -13.30
C PRO A 8 -6.93 9.56 -13.73
N PHE A 9 -6.32 10.71 -13.40
CA PHE A 9 -4.91 11.00 -13.68
C PHE A 9 -3.96 9.96 -13.06
N GLN A 10 -4.16 9.59 -11.79
CA GLN A 10 -3.30 8.60 -11.13
C GLN A 10 -3.48 7.20 -11.72
N ARG A 11 -4.66 6.86 -12.22
CA ARG A 11 -4.91 5.59 -12.92
C ARG A 11 -4.19 5.54 -14.27
N ASP A 12 -4.29 6.60 -15.06
CA ASP A 12 -3.59 6.69 -16.35
C ASP A 12 -2.06 6.71 -16.16
N ASN A 13 -1.58 7.50 -15.20
CA ASN A 13 -0.16 7.53 -14.85
C ASN A 13 0.34 6.15 -14.39
N PHE A 14 -0.45 5.43 -13.57
CA PHE A 14 -0.09 4.08 -13.17
C PHE A 14 -0.07 3.09 -14.34
N ARG A 15 -1.03 3.19 -15.28
CA ARG A 15 -1.01 2.37 -16.50
C ARG A 15 0.31 2.59 -17.24
N ASP A 16 0.65 3.83 -17.54
CA ASP A 16 1.83 4.15 -18.33
C ASP A 16 3.14 3.77 -17.60
N LEU A 17 3.21 4.01 -16.28
CA LEU A 17 4.32 3.55 -15.43
C LEU A 17 4.45 2.03 -15.41
N SER A 18 3.33 1.31 -15.31
CA SER A 18 3.34 -0.15 -15.31
C SER A 18 3.77 -0.72 -16.66
N THR A 19 3.42 -0.07 -17.77
CA THR A 19 3.86 -0.49 -19.12
C THR A 19 5.35 -0.25 -19.34
N ALA A 20 5.86 0.92 -18.96
CA ALA A 20 7.25 1.29 -19.22
C ALA A 20 8.26 0.74 -18.19
N PHE A 21 7.84 0.63 -16.92
CA PHE A 21 8.74 0.39 -15.79
C PHE A 21 8.30 -0.75 -14.86
N ALA A 22 7.52 -1.73 -15.36
CA ALA A 22 7.06 -2.89 -14.58
C ALA A 22 8.17 -3.55 -13.73
N LYS A 23 9.40 -3.62 -14.27
CA LYS A 23 10.55 -4.26 -13.63
C LYS A 23 10.99 -3.59 -12.32
N LEU A 24 10.65 -2.31 -12.13
CA LEU A 24 10.98 -1.54 -10.92
C LEU A 24 9.88 -1.63 -9.85
N LEU A 25 8.73 -2.24 -10.18
CA LEU A 25 7.60 -2.39 -9.28
C LEU A 25 7.62 -3.77 -8.62
N ILE A 26 7.00 -3.88 -7.45
CA ILE A 26 6.87 -5.16 -6.74
C ILE A 26 5.60 -5.86 -7.22
N PRO A 27 5.69 -6.99 -7.94
CA PRO A 27 4.52 -7.72 -8.40
C PRO A 27 3.81 -8.42 -7.23
N MET A 28 2.49 -8.39 -7.27
CA MET A 28 1.58 -9.11 -6.37
C MET A 28 0.72 -10.08 -7.18
N ASP A 29 -0.06 -10.95 -6.53
CA ASP A 29 -0.98 -11.89 -7.21
C ASP A 29 -1.95 -11.18 -8.17
N LYS A 30 -2.34 -9.93 -7.82
CA LYS A 30 -3.12 -9.04 -8.67
C LYS A 30 -2.46 -7.66 -8.69
N GLY A 31 -1.82 -7.33 -9.81
CA GLY A 31 -1.19 -6.02 -10.03
C GLY A 31 0.11 -5.87 -9.24
N PHE A 32 0.31 -4.70 -8.63
CA PHE A 32 1.55 -4.32 -7.95
C PHE A 32 1.29 -3.86 -6.52
N ALA A 33 2.33 -3.90 -5.69
CA ALA A 33 2.28 -3.46 -4.31
C ALA A 33 1.95 -1.95 -4.22
N ALA A 34 0.87 -1.61 -3.52
CA ALA A 34 0.41 -0.23 -3.36
C ALA A 34 -0.14 0.02 -1.94
N ILE A 35 0.00 1.26 -1.47
CA ILE A 35 -0.69 1.73 -0.25
C ILE A 35 -1.72 2.76 -0.69
N LYS A 36 -3.01 2.44 -0.53
CA LYS A 36 -4.08 3.38 -0.86
C LYS A 36 -4.11 4.52 0.15
N LYS A 37 -4.43 5.72 -0.32
CA LYS A 37 -4.70 6.85 0.56
C LYS A 37 -5.91 6.55 1.45
N THR A 38 -5.72 6.64 2.76
CA THR A 38 -6.76 6.49 3.78
C THR A 38 -6.51 7.50 4.89
N THR A 39 -7.54 7.89 5.65
CA THR A 39 -7.37 8.76 6.82
C THR A 39 -6.79 8.02 8.02
N ALA A 40 -6.94 6.69 8.07
CA ALA A 40 -6.46 5.86 9.17
C ALA A 40 -4.93 5.87 9.34
N ILE A 41 -4.17 6.05 8.26
CA ILE A 41 -2.70 6.15 8.34
C ILE A 41 -2.27 7.46 9.04
N PRO A 42 -2.68 8.66 8.58
CA PRO A 42 -2.42 9.91 9.30
C PRO A 42 -2.91 9.91 10.74
N GLU A 43 -4.11 9.36 10.99
CA GLU A 43 -4.66 9.27 12.34
C GLU A 43 -3.79 8.41 13.27
N ALA A 44 -3.32 7.25 12.79
CA ALA A 44 -2.43 6.38 13.55
C ALA A 44 -1.07 7.03 13.81
N GLN A 45 -0.53 7.75 12.81
CA GLN A 45 0.71 8.51 12.95
C GLN A 45 0.59 9.64 13.99
N ALA A 46 -0.53 10.36 14.01
CA ALA A 46 -0.77 11.47 14.93
C ALA A 46 -0.76 11.03 16.41
N VAL A 47 -1.13 9.78 16.70
CA VAL A 47 -1.12 9.21 18.05
C VAL A 47 0.09 8.29 18.32
N GLY A 48 1.01 8.16 17.36
CA GLY A 48 2.20 7.32 17.50
C GLY A 48 1.92 5.82 17.57
N LEU A 49 0.81 5.35 16.99
CA LEU A 49 0.42 3.94 16.99
C LEU A 49 0.55 3.34 15.59
N PRO A 50 0.84 2.03 15.48
CA PRO A 50 0.69 1.34 14.20
C PRO A 50 -0.81 1.26 13.82
N VAL A 51 -1.10 1.24 12.51
CA VAL A 51 -2.49 1.32 11.99
C VAL A 51 -3.41 0.25 12.59
N TRP A 52 -2.93 -0.98 12.79
CA TRP A 52 -3.74 -2.06 13.38
C TRP A 52 -4.05 -1.91 14.89
N LYS A 53 -3.41 -0.95 15.57
CA LYS A 53 -3.66 -0.63 17.00
C LYS A 53 -4.59 0.58 17.20
N LEU A 54 -5.01 1.27 16.14
CA LEU A 54 -5.85 2.47 16.24
C LEU A 54 -7.29 2.18 16.76
N GLY A 55 -7.73 0.92 16.76
CA GLY A 55 -9.03 0.51 17.31
C GLY A 55 -10.26 0.89 16.44
N LYS A 56 -10.05 1.40 15.23
CA LYS A 56 -11.11 1.80 14.29
C LYS A 56 -11.29 0.78 13.16
N THR A 57 -12.52 0.65 12.66
CA THR A 57 -12.84 -0.20 11.50
C THR A 57 -12.05 0.21 10.26
N SER A 58 -11.96 1.52 9.99
CA SER A 58 -11.17 2.06 8.87
C SER A 58 -9.68 1.66 8.95
N ALA A 59 -9.14 1.56 10.16
CA ALA A 59 -7.77 1.15 10.39
C ALA A 59 -7.57 -0.36 10.17
N ARG A 60 -8.56 -1.18 10.58
CA ARG A 60 -8.58 -2.62 10.29
C ARG A 60 -8.63 -2.89 8.79
N GLU A 61 -9.49 -2.18 8.06
CA GLU A 61 -9.61 -2.28 6.60
C GLU A 61 -8.34 -1.81 5.88
N ALA A 62 -7.77 -0.67 6.30
CA ALA A 62 -6.51 -0.18 5.77
C ALA A 62 -5.39 -1.21 5.99
N TRP A 63 -5.29 -1.77 7.21
CA TRP A 63 -4.29 -2.78 7.51
C TRP A 63 -4.48 -4.07 6.71
N ALA A 64 -5.72 -4.53 6.51
CA ALA A 64 -5.99 -5.71 5.69
C ALA A 64 -5.48 -5.58 4.24
N GLN A 65 -5.50 -4.36 3.69
CA GLN A 65 -4.95 -4.08 2.35
C GLN A 65 -3.42 -3.91 2.35
N ILE A 66 -2.86 -3.35 3.42
CA ILE A 66 -1.44 -3.01 3.52
C ILE A 66 -0.58 -4.21 3.94
N LYS A 67 -1.10 -5.07 4.83
CA LYS A 67 -0.36 -6.22 5.39
C LYS A 67 0.25 -7.12 4.31
N PRO A 68 -0.47 -7.55 3.25
CA PRO A 68 0.11 -8.42 2.22
C PRO A 68 1.30 -7.79 1.49
N VAL A 69 1.30 -6.46 1.34
CA VAL A 69 2.41 -5.72 0.72
C VAL A 69 3.66 -5.83 1.59
N PHE A 70 3.53 -5.63 2.90
CA PHE A 70 4.67 -5.75 3.81
C PHE A 70 5.21 -7.18 3.89
N VAL A 71 4.33 -8.18 3.92
CA VAL A 71 4.74 -9.60 3.87
C VAL A 71 5.53 -9.88 2.59
N LYS A 72 5.03 -9.46 1.43
CA LYS A 72 5.73 -9.64 0.15
C LYS A 72 7.13 -9.02 0.16
N ILE A 73 7.26 -7.81 0.70
CA ILE A 73 8.54 -7.11 0.83
C ILE A 73 9.48 -7.89 1.76
N ALA A 74 9.01 -8.33 2.93
CA ALA A 74 9.80 -9.07 3.89
C ALA A 74 10.32 -10.40 3.29
N THR A 75 9.45 -11.14 2.58
CA THR A 75 9.84 -12.35 1.85
C THR A 75 10.89 -12.06 0.77
N GLN A 76 10.75 -10.98 0.00
CA GLN A 76 11.72 -10.61 -1.04
C GLN A 76 13.07 -10.17 -0.46
N MET A 77 13.07 -9.56 0.73
CA MET A 77 14.27 -9.13 1.43
C MET A 77 14.94 -10.26 2.23
N GLY A 78 14.29 -11.41 2.41
CA GLY A 78 14.82 -12.56 3.15
C GLY A 78 14.88 -12.33 4.67
N VAL A 79 13.98 -11.50 5.20
CA VAL A 79 13.92 -11.14 6.64
C VAL A 79 12.76 -11.80 7.37
N GLU A 80 12.04 -12.71 6.71
CA GLU A 80 10.92 -13.51 7.22
C GLU A 80 11.08 -14.97 6.80
#